data_AF-A0AAU6F940-F1
#
_entry.id   AF-A0AAU6F940-F1
#
_cell.length_a   1.000
_cell.length_b   1.000
_cell.length_c   1.000
_cell.angle_alpha   90.00
_cell.angle_beta   90.00
_cell.angle_gamma   90.00
#
_symmetry.space_group_name_H-M   'P 1'
#
loop_
_entity.id
_entity.type
_entity.pdbx_description
1 polymer ?
#
loop_
_entity_poly.entity_id
_entity_poly.type
_entity_poly.pdbx_seq_one_letter_code
_entity_poly.pdbx_strand_id
1 'polypeptide(L)'
;MDDKDTSVKIDTSTRDRFKALAKGRGLTMRDYLAELAEREEHERFLDSATAAFKRAVERPGIAENFDRDFGGLPTADHTTGQAA
;
A
#
# COMPACT_ATOMS: atom_id res chain seq x y z
N MET A 1 15.97 10.46 -23.93
CA MET A 1 14.51 10.28 -24.15
C MET A 1 13.89 11.59 -23.73
N ASP A 2 13.27 12.32 -24.66
CA ASP A 2 12.57 13.56 -24.35
C ASP A 2 11.45 13.30 -23.34
N ASP A 3 11.70 13.66 -22.08
CA ASP A 3 10.68 13.69 -21.03
C ASP A 3 9.75 14.87 -21.37
N LYS A 4 8.68 14.57 -22.12
CA LYS A 4 7.78 15.62 -22.60
C LYS A 4 6.85 16.03 -21.48
N ASP A 5 7.08 17.24 -20.96
CA ASP A 5 6.11 17.91 -20.10
C ASP A 5 4.74 17.97 -20.81
N THR A 6 3.70 17.60 -20.07
CA THR A 6 2.31 17.67 -20.51
C THR A 6 1.47 18.48 -19.53
N SER A 7 0.28 18.90 -19.95
CA SER A 7 -0.64 19.69 -19.11
C SER A 7 -1.97 18.97 -18.93
N VAL A 8 -2.46 18.93 -17.70
CA VAL A 8 -3.80 18.43 -17.35
C VAL A 8 -4.65 19.60 -16.87
N LYS A 9 -5.90 19.67 -17.33
CA LYS A 9 -6.86 20.66 -16.84
C LYS A 9 -7.40 20.24 -15.48
N ILE A 10 -7.23 21.10 -14.50
CA ILE A 10 -7.81 20.99 -13.16
C ILE A 10 -8.39 22.34 -12.76
N ASP A 11 -9.37 22.36 -11.87
CA ASP A 11 -9.88 23.60 -11.32
C ASP A 11 -8.84 24.30 -10.44
N THR A 12 -9.01 25.60 -10.27
CA THR A 12 -8.08 26.46 -9.51
C THR A 12 -7.92 26.00 -8.06
N SER A 13 -9.01 25.54 -7.41
CA SER A 13 -8.96 25.07 -6.03
C SER A 13 -8.15 23.78 -5.90
N THR A 14 -8.33 22.82 -6.80
CA THR A 14 -7.55 21.58 -6.87
C THR A 14 -6.07 21.87 -7.14
N ARG A 15 -5.76 22.76 -8.08
CA ARG A 15 -4.37 23.19 -8.33
C ARG A 15 -3.73 23.78 -7.08
N ASP A 16 -4.43 24.65 -6.37
CA ASP A 16 -3.89 25.34 -5.20
C ASP A 16 -3.71 24.39 -4.01
N ARG A 17 -4.60 23.40 -3.86
CA ARG A 17 -4.42 22.28 -2.92
C ARG A 17 -3.15 21.49 -3.23
N PHE A 18 -2.92 21.11 -4.49
CA PHE A 18 -1.69 20.40 -4.86
C PHE A 18 -0.43 21.24 -4.63
N LYS A 19 -0.47 22.54 -4.94
CA LYS A 19 0.65 23.45 -4.63
C LYS A 19 0.95 23.52 -3.14
N ALA A 20 -0.08 23.61 -2.30
CA ALA A 20 0.10 23.65 -0.85
C ALA A 20 0.70 22.34 -0.31
N LEU A 21 0.23 21.19 -0.80
CA LEU A 21 0.75 19.87 -0.43
C LEU A 21 2.20 19.69 -0.88
N ALA A 22 2.53 20.05 -2.12
CA ALA A 22 3.90 20.00 -2.64
C ALA A 22 4.83 20.89 -1.81
N LYS A 23 4.42 22.14 -1.53
CA LYS A 23 5.18 23.07 -0.69
C LYS A 23 5.39 22.52 0.73
N GLY A 24 4.37 21.91 1.33
CA GLY A 24 4.47 21.30 2.65
C GLY A 24 5.49 20.16 2.72
N ARG A 25 5.83 19.55 1.59
CA ARG A 25 6.85 18.50 1.45
C ARG A 25 8.18 19.00 0.87
N GLY A 26 8.31 20.29 0.57
CA GLY A 26 9.50 20.84 -0.09
C GLY A 26 9.68 20.39 -1.55
N LEU A 27 8.61 19.93 -2.21
CA LEU A 27 8.63 19.42 -3.57
C LEU A 27 8.12 20.46 -4.58
N THR A 28 8.51 20.30 -5.85
CA THR A 28 7.81 20.96 -6.94
C THR A 28 6.44 20.30 -7.15
N MET A 29 5.51 21.01 -7.81
CA MET A 29 4.19 20.42 -8.13
C MET A 29 4.34 19.20 -9.06
N ARG A 30 5.33 19.19 -9.95
CA ARG A 30 5.61 18.06 -10.85
C ARG A 30 6.04 16.84 -10.05
N ASP A 31 7.05 17.00 -9.20
CA ASP A 31 7.62 15.88 -8.44
C ASP A 31 6.59 15.34 -7.42
N TYR A 32 5.79 16.22 -6.82
CA TYR A 32 4.67 15.80 -5.97
C TYR A 32 3.63 14.96 -6.73
N LEU A 33 3.29 15.33 -7.98
CA LEU A 33 2.34 14.57 -8.79
C LEU A 33 2.92 13.22 -9.25
N ALA A 34 4.23 13.14 -9.51
CA ALA A 34 4.92 11.89 -9.81
C ALA A 34 4.87 10.93 -8.61
N GLU A 35 5.25 11.40 -7.42
CA GLU A 35 5.15 10.60 -6.18
C GLU A 35 3.70 10.19 -5.87
N LEU A 36 2.74 11.09 -6.12
CA LEU A 36 1.33 10.77 -5.92
C LEU A 36 0.90 9.63 -6.85
N ALA A 37 1.29 9.65 -8.12
CA ALA A 37 0.97 8.59 -9.07
C ALA A 37 1.55 7.24 -8.63
N GLU A 38 2.82 7.20 -8.26
CA GLU A 38 3.48 5.98 -7.79
C GLU A 38 2.78 5.39 -6.55
N ARG A 39 2.37 6.25 -5.61
CA ARG A 39 1.64 5.81 -4.41
C ARG A 39 0.28 5.22 -4.76
N GLU A 40 -0.50 5.88 -5.61
CA GLU A 40 -1.82 5.40 -6.01
C GLU A 40 -1.74 4.07 -6.79
N GLU A 41 -0.70 3.90 -7.62
CA GLU A 41 -0.42 2.63 -8.30
C GLU A 41 -0.07 1.52 -7.30
N HIS A 42 0.76 1.83 -6.31
CA HIS A 42 1.12 0.89 -5.26
C HIS A 42 -0.10 0.49 -4.41
N GLU A 43 -0.95 1.45 -4.02
CA GLU A 43 -2.18 1.17 -3.26
C GLU A 43 -3.13 0.25 -4.05
N ARG A 44 -3.30 0.47 -5.35
CA ARG A 44 -4.08 -0.44 -6.21
C ARG A 44 -3.47 -1.84 -6.29
N PHE A 45 -2.14 -1.94 -6.34
CA PHE A 45 -1.47 -3.23 -6.33
C PHE A 45 -1.70 -3.96 -4.99
N LEU A 46 -1.63 -3.25 -3.86
CA LEU A 46 -1.93 -3.81 -2.54
C LEU A 46 -3.38 -4.28 -2.41
N ASP A 47 -4.34 -3.52 -2.94
CA ASP A 47 -5.75 -3.93 -2.94
C ASP A 47 -5.95 -5.23 -3.72
N SER A 48 -5.33 -5.34 -4.90
CA SER A 48 -5.36 -6.55 -5.74
C SER A 48 -4.72 -7.74 -5.03
N ALA A 49 -3.53 -7.55 -4.45
CA ALA A 49 -2.81 -8.59 -3.71
C ALA A 49 -3.61 -9.04 -2.48
N THR A 50 -4.23 -8.11 -1.75
CA THR A 50 -5.07 -8.40 -0.59
C THR A 50 -6.29 -9.22 -0.99
N ALA A 51 -6.96 -8.86 -2.09
CA ALA A 51 -8.09 -9.62 -2.60
C ALA A 51 -7.68 -11.03 -3.05
N ALA A 52 -6.53 -11.17 -3.71
CA ALA A 52 -5.99 -12.47 -4.12
C ALA A 52 -5.62 -13.34 -2.91
N PHE A 53 -4.98 -12.77 -1.90
CA PHE A 53 -4.63 -13.46 -0.66
C PHE A 53 -5.87 -13.96 0.07
N LYS A 54 -6.89 -13.10 0.26
CA LYS A 54 -8.16 -13.50 0.88
C LYS A 54 -8.80 -14.69 0.15
N ARG A 55 -8.88 -14.63 -1.18
CA ARG A 55 -9.38 -15.76 -1.98
C ARG A 55 -8.54 -17.03 -1.82
N ALA A 56 -7.22 -16.91 -1.68
CA ALA A 56 -6.35 -18.06 -1.50
C ALA A 56 -6.58 -18.73 -0.14
N VAL A 57 -6.67 -17.96 0.95
CA VAL A 57 -6.85 -18.53 2.30
C VAL A 57 -8.27 -19.05 2.56
N GLU A 58 -9.27 -18.52 1.85
CA GLU A 58 -10.65 -19.04 1.91
C GLU A 58 -10.84 -20.35 1.13
N ARG A 59 -9.85 -20.77 0.30
CA ARG A 59 -9.94 -22.03 -0.42
C ARG A 59 -9.70 -23.20 0.53
N PRO A 60 -10.60 -24.20 0.58
CA PRO A 60 -10.41 -25.39 1.37
C PRO A 60 -9.09 -26.08 1.04
N GLY A 61 -8.35 -26.49 2.08
CA GLY A 61 -7.08 -27.20 1.93
C GLY A 61 -5.85 -26.30 1.80
N ILE A 62 -5.98 -24.99 1.59
CA ILE A 62 -4.79 -24.11 1.49
C ILE A 62 -4.13 -23.92 2.85
N ALA A 63 -4.90 -23.62 3.89
CA ALA A 63 -4.36 -23.43 5.24
C ALA A 63 -3.78 -24.75 5.79
N GLU A 64 -4.48 -25.86 5.59
CA GLU A 64 -4.07 -27.18 6.06
C GLU A 64 -2.80 -27.68 5.34
N ASN A 65 -2.68 -27.44 4.03
CA ASN A 65 -1.46 -27.75 3.29
C ASN A 65 -0.30 -26.84 3.68
N PHE A 66 -0.57 -25.55 3.91
CA PHE A 66 0.46 -24.62 4.38
C PHE A 66 0.98 -25.01 5.76
N ASP A 67 0.10 -25.33 6.71
CA ASP A 67 0.48 -25.80 8.05
C ASP A 67 1.30 -27.09 7.99
N ARG A 68 0.92 -28.03 7.11
CA ARG A 68 1.70 -29.26 6.86
C ARG A 68 3.10 -28.96 6.34
N ASP A 69 3.23 -28.05 5.38
CA ASP A 69 4.48 -27.83 4.66
C ASP A 69 5.43 -26.86 5.38
N PHE A 70 4.90 -25.99 6.25
CA PHE A 70 5.66 -24.93 6.94
C PHE A 70 5.63 -25.00 8.48
N GLY A 71 5.00 -26.01 9.08
CA GLY A 71 5.09 -26.31 10.51
C GLY A 71 4.03 -25.67 11.41
N GLY A 72 2.95 -25.13 10.83
CA GLY A 72 1.83 -24.53 11.55
C GLY A 72 2.20 -23.26 12.36
N LEU A 73 1.19 -22.64 12.98
CA LEU A 73 1.45 -21.55 13.92
C LEU A 73 2.11 -22.11 15.19
N PRO A 74 3.21 -21.53 15.68
CA PRO A 74 3.75 -21.91 16.99
C PRO A 74 2.68 -21.66 18.05
N THR A 75 2.46 -22.63 18.93
CA THR A 75 1.63 -22.44 20.12
C THR A 75 2.27 -21.35 20.96
N ALA A 76 1.66 -20.17 20.97
CA ALA A 76 2.06 -19.09 21.86
C ALA A 76 1.75 -19.54 23.29
N ASP A 77 2.78 -20.04 23.98
CA ASP A 77 2.74 -20.23 25.43
C ASP A 77 2.67 -18.85 26.07
N HIS A 78 1.45 -18.31 26.21
CA HIS A 78 1.18 -17.13 27.03
C HIS A 78 1.38 -17.50 28.51
N THR A 79 2.62 -17.68 28.93
CA THR A 79 2.99 -17.56 30.34
C THR A 79 3.09 -16.07 30.66
N THR A 80 1.94 -15.49 30.98
CA THR A 80 1.87 -14.22 31.68
C THR A 80 2.59 -14.38 33.01
N GLY A 81 3.87 -14.01 33.07
CA GLY A 81 4.59 -13.88 34.33
C GLY A 81 3.96 -12.77 35.15
N GLN A 82 3.19 -13.14 36.19
CA GLN A 82 2.85 -12.19 37.24
C GLN A 82 4.14 -11.78 37.95
N ALA A 83 4.46 -10.50 37.88
CA ALA A 83 5.51 -9.88 38.68
C ALA A 83 5.07 -9.86 40.16
N ALA A 84 5.96 -10.31 41.04
CA ALA A 84 5.93 -10.12 42.49
C ALA A 84 7.14 -9.28 42.88
#